data_AF-A0A343JB19-F1
#
_entry.id   AF-A0A343JB19-F1
#
_cell.length_a   1.000
_cell.length_b   1.000
_cell.length_c   1.000
_cell.angle_alpha   90.00
_cell.angle_beta   90.00
_cell.angle_gamma   90.00
#
_symmetry.space_group_name_H-M   'P 1'
#
loop_
_entity.id
_entity.type
_entity.pdbx_description
1 polymer ?
#
loop_
_entity_poly.entity_id
_entity_poly.type
_entity_poly.pdbx_seq_one_letter_code
_entity_poly.pdbx_strand_id
1 'polypeptide(L)'
;MGKYKELDIIYSNLGHKDKEIIDSYNNEIIKEANKKVPLSIYILKSKKVICLIESYGTAHLWTWSEFKEEIKGRLLAYKTEKNVITNQLFEIDEEPSEEILNKYKLKKKFVLY
;
A
#
# COMPACT_ATOMS: atom_id res chain seq x y z
N MET A 1 26.18 -8.74 -6.16
CA MET A 1 25.45 -9.88 -5.55
C MET A 1 24.84 -9.60 -4.16
N GLY A 2 25.03 -8.42 -3.53
CA GLY A 2 24.53 -8.14 -2.16
C GLY A 2 23.04 -7.76 -2.05
N LYS A 3 22.57 -6.79 -2.84
CA LYS A 3 21.22 -6.17 -2.66
C LYS A 3 20.02 -7.11 -2.86
N TYR A 4 20.17 -8.18 -3.65
CA TYR A 4 19.09 -9.15 -3.86
C TYR A 4 18.99 -10.16 -2.73
N LYS A 5 20.11 -10.51 -2.06
CA LYS A 5 20.08 -11.38 -0.87
C LYS A 5 19.37 -10.72 0.29
N GLU A 6 19.55 -9.41 0.48
CA GLU A 6 18.87 -8.67 1.55
C GLU A 6 17.35 -8.66 1.37
N LEU A 7 16.87 -8.45 0.14
CA LEU A 7 15.44 -8.51 -0.18
C LEU A 7 14.86 -9.91 0.02
N ASP A 8 15.62 -10.94 -0.35
CA ASP A 8 15.23 -12.33 -0.18
C ASP A 8 15.06 -12.71 1.30
N ILE A 9 15.94 -12.18 2.17
CA ILE A 9 15.84 -12.37 3.63
C ILE A 9 14.60 -11.63 4.18
N ILE A 10 14.40 -10.36 3.81
CA ILE A 10 13.25 -9.57 4.25
C ILE A 10 11.96 -10.28 3.83
N TYR A 11 11.85 -10.63 2.55
CA TYR A 11 10.70 -11.33 2.00
C TYR A 11 10.50 -12.68 2.70
N SER A 12 11.56 -13.47 2.91
CA SER A 12 11.46 -14.78 3.58
C SER A 12 10.90 -14.68 5.00
N ASN A 13 11.22 -13.61 5.73
CA ASN A 13 10.74 -13.34 7.09
C ASN A 13 9.28 -12.87 7.15
N LEU A 14 8.67 -12.50 6.03
CA LEU A 14 7.26 -12.10 5.98
C LEU A 14 6.32 -13.29 6.16
N GLY A 15 5.15 -13.02 6.76
CA GLY A 15 4.07 -13.99 6.85
C GLY A 15 3.51 -14.34 5.46
N HIS A 16 2.86 -15.49 5.36
CA HIS A 16 2.27 -15.96 4.09
C HIS A 16 1.33 -14.93 3.45
N LYS A 17 0.47 -14.30 4.26
CA LYS A 17 -0.50 -13.30 3.81
C LYS A 17 0.17 -12.04 3.26
N ASP A 18 1.27 -11.63 3.86
CA ASP A 18 2.00 -10.42 3.48
C ASP A 18 2.73 -10.64 2.15
N LYS A 19 3.31 -11.83 1.97
CA LYS A 19 3.90 -12.29 0.71
C LYS A 19 2.89 -12.27 -0.43
N GLU A 20 1.72 -12.87 -0.23
CA GLU A 20 0.65 -12.88 -1.24
C GLU A 20 0.23 -11.47 -1.67
N ILE A 21 0.14 -10.53 -0.72
CA ILE A 21 -0.20 -9.13 -1.03
C ILE A 21 0.90 -8.50 -1.88
N ILE A 22 2.16 -8.63 -1.49
CA ILE A 22 3.30 -8.07 -2.22
C ILE A 22 3.42 -8.69 -3.62
N ASP A 23 3.24 -10.00 -3.73
CA ASP A 23 3.29 -10.70 -5.01
C ASP A 23 2.17 -10.27 -5.96
N SER A 24 1.02 -9.87 -5.42
CA SER A 24 -0.07 -9.32 -6.22
C SER A 24 0.31 -8.02 -6.95
N TYR A 25 1.38 -7.36 -6.53
CA TYR A 25 1.93 -6.13 -7.12
C TYR A 25 3.20 -6.37 -7.98
N ASN A 26 3.60 -7.62 -8.24
CA ASN A 26 4.84 -7.92 -8.97
C ASN A 26 4.91 -7.36 -10.40
N ASN A 27 3.75 -7.21 -11.06
CA ASN A 27 3.66 -6.67 -12.41
C ASN A 27 3.49 -5.15 -12.44
N GLU A 28 3.32 -4.50 -11.28
CA GLU A 28 3.15 -3.06 -11.19
C GLU A 28 4.51 -2.36 -11.08
N ILE A 29 4.62 -1.20 -11.71
CA ILE A 29 5.86 -0.43 -11.76
C ILE A 29 5.59 0.96 -11.21
N ILE A 30 6.38 1.37 -10.22
CA ILE A 30 6.36 2.74 -9.70
C ILE A 30 7.56 3.53 -10.24
N LYS A 31 7.33 4.83 -10.46
CA LYS A 31 8.39 5.77 -10.82
C LYS A 31 8.93 6.43 -9.55
N GLU A 32 10.17 6.12 -9.22
CA GLU A 32 10.91 6.75 -8.12
C GLU A 32 12.14 7.47 -8.70
N ALA A 33 12.25 8.78 -8.50
CA ALA A 33 13.39 9.59 -8.93
C ALA A 33 13.86 9.29 -10.39
N ASN A 34 12.92 9.26 -11.34
CA ASN A 34 13.13 8.93 -12.75
C ASN A 34 13.57 7.49 -13.08
N LYS A 35 13.53 6.58 -12.12
CA LYS A 35 13.73 5.14 -12.33
C LYS A 35 12.41 4.40 -12.23
N LYS A 36 12.25 3.39 -13.07
CA LYS A 36 11.13 2.43 -13.01
C LYS A 36 11.56 1.28 -12.10
N VAL A 37 10.80 1.06 -11.03
CA VAL A 37 11.07 0.00 -10.05
C VAL A 37 9.80 -0.85 -9.91
N PRO A 38 9.92 -2.19 -9.87
CA PRO A 38 8.78 -3.05 -9.52
C PRO A 38 8.22 -2.66 -8.16
N LEU A 39 6.90 -2.53 -8.06
CA LEU A 39 6.24 -2.06 -6.86
C LEU A 39 6.47 -3.01 -5.69
N SER A 40 6.52 -4.32 -5.91
CA SER A 40 6.88 -5.31 -4.89
C SER A 40 8.25 -5.04 -4.26
N ILE A 41 9.27 -4.74 -5.09
CA ILE A 41 10.61 -4.38 -4.61
C ILE A 41 10.59 -3.05 -3.88
N TYR A 42 9.79 -2.09 -4.33
CA TYR A 42 9.65 -0.79 -3.67
C TYR A 42 9.06 -0.94 -2.26
N ILE A 43 7.96 -1.70 -2.12
CA ILE A 43 7.29 -1.97 -0.85
C ILE A 43 8.30 -2.56 0.16
N LEU A 44 9.08 -3.55 -0.26
CA LEU A 44 10.09 -4.21 0.58
C LEU A 44 11.26 -3.31 1.00
N LYS A 45 11.51 -2.22 0.28
CA LYS A 45 12.61 -1.27 0.56
C LYS A 45 12.15 0.00 1.25
N SER A 46 10.85 0.25 1.27
CA SER A 46 10.29 1.43 1.89
C SER A 46 10.75 1.50 3.33
N LYS A 47 11.17 2.69 3.77
CA LYS A 47 11.40 3.01 5.19
C LYS A 47 10.17 3.63 5.84
N LYS A 48 9.13 3.81 5.04
CA LYS A 48 7.84 4.38 5.42
C LYS A 48 6.83 3.26 5.56
N VAL A 49 5.80 3.52 6.35
CA VAL A 49 4.70 2.60 6.56
C VAL A 49 3.95 2.42 5.24
N ILE A 50 3.76 1.17 4.83
CA ILE A 50 2.95 0.80 3.67
C ILE A 50 1.64 0.23 4.17
N CYS A 51 0.53 0.90 3.87
CA CYS A 51 -0.80 0.46 4.28
C CYS A 51 -1.67 0.11 3.09
N LEU A 52 -2.29 -1.07 3.12
CA LEU A 52 -3.41 -1.42 2.25
C LEU A 52 -4.71 -1.07 2.95
N ILE A 53 -5.44 -0.11 2.38
CA ILE A 53 -6.70 0.39 2.92
C ILE A 53 -7.85 -0.08 2.03
N GLU A 54 -8.90 -0.60 2.66
CA GLU A 54 -10.14 -1.05 2.04
C GLU A 54 -11.32 -0.23 2.56
N SER A 55 -12.39 -0.11 1.79
CA SER A 55 -13.65 0.47 2.27
C SER A 55 -14.54 -0.60 2.92
N TYR A 56 -15.36 -0.21 3.93
CA TYR A 56 -16.40 -1.08 4.51
C TYR A 56 -17.58 -1.38 3.55
N GLY A 57 -17.49 -0.93 2.31
CA GLY A 57 -18.52 -1.02 1.26
C GLY A 57 -18.07 -0.23 0.05
N THR A 58 -18.97 0.54 -0.58
CA THR A 58 -18.60 1.47 -1.66
C THR A 58 -18.19 2.81 -1.06
N ALA A 59 -16.89 3.14 -1.10
CA ALA A 59 -16.43 4.50 -0.82
C ALA A 59 -16.56 5.37 -2.07
N HIS A 60 -16.99 6.62 -1.90
CA HIS A 60 -17.03 7.58 -3.00
C HIS A 60 -15.60 7.97 -3.41
N LEU A 61 -15.42 8.42 -4.65
CA LEU A 61 -14.11 8.86 -5.14
C LEU A 61 -13.52 10.01 -4.31
N TRP A 62 -14.37 10.94 -3.86
CA TRP A 62 -13.92 12.05 -2.99
C TRP A 62 -13.41 11.56 -1.64
N THR A 63 -14.00 10.51 -1.07
CA THR A 63 -13.57 9.90 0.21
C THR A 63 -12.10 9.51 0.15
N TRP A 64 -11.66 8.91 -0.96
CA TRP A 64 -10.26 8.52 -1.15
C TRP A 64 -9.33 9.73 -1.31
N SER A 65 -9.80 10.80 -1.97
CA SER A 65 -9.02 12.03 -2.12
C SER A 65 -8.84 12.74 -0.77
N GLU A 66 -9.92 12.94 -0.03
CA GLU A 66 -9.91 13.59 1.28
C GLU A 66 -9.07 12.79 2.29
N PHE A 67 -9.25 11.46 2.32
CA PHE A 67 -8.45 10.60 3.17
C PHE A 67 -6.96 10.71 2.85
N LYS A 68 -6.58 10.64 1.58
CA LYS A 68 -5.19 10.78 1.12
C LYS A 68 -4.56 12.10 1.60
N GLU A 69 -5.30 13.19 1.52
CA GLU A 69 -4.84 14.51 1.98
C GLU A 69 -4.64 14.54 3.50
N GLU A 70 -5.57 13.93 4.25
CA GLU A 70 -5.50 13.88 5.72
C GLU A 70 -4.33 13.04 6.23
N ILE A 71 -4.07 11.88 5.62
CA ILE A 71 -2.93 11.02 5.98
C ILE A 71 -1.60 11.49 5.35
N LYS A 72 -1.64 12.57 4.54
CA LYS A 72 -0.50 13.07 3.75
C LYS A 72 0.21 11.96 2.97
N GLY A 73 -0.57 11.01 2.47
CA GLY A 73 -0.08 9.76 1.93
C GLY A 73 0.20 9.81 0.44
N ARG A 74 1.19 9.03 0.03
CA ARG A 74 1.48 8.77 -1.38
C ARG A 74 0.73 7.52 -1.81
N LEU A 75 -0.18 7.67 -2.78
CA LEU A 75 -0.83 6.52 -3.42
C LEU A 75 0.20 5.77 -4.27
N LEU A 76 0.35 4.47 -4.01
CA LEU A 76 1.26 3.59 -4.74
C LEU A 76 0.52 2.76 -5.80
N ALA A 77 -0.61 2.17 -5.42
CA ALA A 77 -1.45 1.35 -6.27
C ALA A 77 -2.90 1.39 -5.79
N TYR A 78 -3.83 1.00 -6.65
CA TYR A 78 -5.22 0.82 -6.29
C TYR A 78 -5.85 -0.30 -7.10
N LYS A 79 -6.82 -1.01 -6.53
CA LYS A 79 -7.61 -2.01 -7.25
C LYS A 79 -9.03 -1.51 -7.39
N THR A 80 -9.62 -1.82 -8.54
CA THR A 80 -11.00 -1.52 -8.86
C THR A 80 -11.74 -2.79 -9.22
N GLU A 81 -12.99 -2.88 -8.81
CA GLU A 81 -13.92 -3.86 -9.33
C GLU A 81 -15.05 -3.12 -10.04
N LYS A 82 -15.25 -3.44 -11.33
CA LYS A 82 -16.11 -2.67 -12.25
C LYS A 82 -15.65 -1.20 -12.31
N ASN A 83 -16.33 -0.32 -11.57
CA ASN A 83 -16.08 1.13 -11.52
C ASN A 83 -15.89 1.64 -10.09
N VAL A 84 -15.69 0.74 -9.13
CA VAL A 84 -15.53 1.09 -7.70
C VAL A 84 -14.13 0.72 -7.26
N ILE A 85 -13.46 1.65 -6.57
CA ILE A 85 -12.18 1.39 -5.92
C ILE A 85 -12.44 0.50 -4.71
N THR A 86 -11.85 -0.71 -4.72
CA THR A 86 -12.01 -1.70 -3.65
C THR A 86 -10.93 -1.54 -2.58
N ASN A 87 -9.70 -1.20 -3.01
CA ASN A 87 -8.60 -0.89 -2.11
C ASN A 87 -7.60 0.08 -2.73
N GLN A 88 -6.86 0.74 -1.86
CA GLN A 88 -5.73 1.61 -2.19
C GLN A 88 -4.53 1.27 -1.30
N LEU A 89 -3.37 1.17 -1.93
CA LEU A 89 -2.08 0.98 -1.28
C LEU A 89 -1.41 2.34 -1.12
N PHE A 90 -1.12 2.72 0.12
CA PHE A 90 -0.51 3.99 0.47
C PHE A 90 0.87 3.80 1.11
N GLU A 91 1.76 4.74 0.84
CA GLU A 91 2.97 4.99 1.59
C GLU A 91 2.77 6.24 2.44
N ILE A 92 2.99 6.12 3.75
CA ILE A 92 2.76 7.16 4.76
C ILE A 92 3.86 7.13 5.82
N ASP A 93 4.07 8.27 6.48
CA ASP A 93 5.08 8.37 7.54
C ASP A 93 4.62 7.68 8.84
N GLU A 94 3.32 7.67 9.13
CA GLU A 94 2.73 7.04 10.31
C GLU A 94 1.42 6.32 9.94
N GLU A 95 1.14 5.20 10.61
CA GLU A 95 -0.09 4.44 10.40
C GLU A 95 -1.34 5.27 10.78
N PRO A 96 -2.41 5.29 9.96
CA PRO A 96 -3.61 6.05 10.27
C PRO A 96 -4.29 5.48 11.51
N SER A 97 -4.71 6.36 12.41
CA SER A 97 -5.50 5.98 13.58
C SER A 97 -6.85 5.38 13.17
N GLU A 98 -7.44 4.56 14.05
CA GLU A 98 -8.77 4.00 13.81
C GLU A 98 -9.84 5.09 13.68
N GLU A 99 -9.67 6.23 14.37
CA GLU A 99 -10.57 7.37 14.28
C GLU A 99 -10.64 7.95 12.86
N ILE A 100 -9.49 8.15 12.22
CA ILE A 100 -9.41 8.64 10.83
C ILE A 100 -10.04 7.62 9.88
N LEU A 101 -9.73 6.34 10.06
CA LEU A 101 -10.29 5.28 9.21
C LEU A 101 -11.82 5.20 9.33
N ASN A 102 -12.36 5.27 10.55
CA ASN A 102 -13.78 5.25 10.82
C ASN A 102 -14.50 6.48 10.24
N LYS A 103 -13.90 7.67 10.33
CA LYS A 103 -14.40 8.91 9.71
C LYS A 103 -14.70 8.73 8.23
N TYR A 104 -13.85 8.00 7.51
CA TYR A 104 -13.98 7.74 6.07
C TYR A 104 -14.64 6.40 5.72
N LYS A 105 -15.10 5.62 6.72
CA LYS A 105 -15.59 4.25 6.52
C LYS A 105 -14.59 3.36 5.78
N LEU A 106 -13.32 3.49 6.16
CA LEU A 106 -12.19 2.73 5.67
C LEU A 106 -11.66 1.79 6.76
N LYS A 107 -10.91 0.76 6.37
CA LYS A 107 -10.25 -0.19 7.26
C LYS A 107 -8.87 -0.56 6.74
N LYS A 108 -7.96 -0.86 7.67
CA LYS A 108 -6.64 -1.44 7.37
C LYS A 108 -6.80 -2.91 7.06
N LYS A 109 -6.30 -3.35 5.90
CA LYS A 109 -6.18 -4.77 5.54
C LYS A 109 -4.78 -5.31 5.82
N PHE A 110 -3.77 -4.47 5.60
CA PHE A 110 -2.37 -4.83 5.74
C PHE A 110 -1.54 -3.60 6.04
N VAL A 111 -0.54 -3.77 6.89
CA VAL A 111 0.43 -2.73 7.24
C VAL A 111 1.81 -3.37 7.25
N LEU A 112 2.77 -2.73 6.58
CA LEU A 112 4.18 -3.07 6.61
C LEU A 112 4.96 -1.88 7.15
N TYR A 113 5.93 -2.15 8.03
CA TYR A 113 6.83 -1.15 8.63
C TYR A 113 8.25 -1.28 8.08
#